data_AF-A0AA86VPX9-F1
#
_entry.id   AF-A0AA86VPX9-F1
#
_cell.length_a   1.000
_cell.length_b   1.000
_cell.length_c   1.000
_cell.angle_alpha   90.00
_cell.angle_beta   90.00
_cell.angle_gamma   90.00
#
_symmetry.space_group_name_H-M   'P 1'
#
loop_
_entity.id
_entity.type
_entity.pdbx_description
1 polymer ?
#
loop_
_entity_poly.entity_id
_entity_poly.type
_entity_poly.pdbx_seq_one_letter_code
_entity_poly.pdbx_strand_id
1 'polypeptide(L)'
;MKCQEFAPHKHALACERCSIACVYCGSPDSLDHPVFICENHFKMSEKCCKCGRPASFQMKCCKFCKKMQLDREGCVWVLDIK
;
A
#
# COMPACT_ATOMS: atom_id res chain seq x y z
N MET A 1 -9.76 13.88 -6.47
CA MET A 1 -8.37 14.38 -6.51
C MET A 1 -7.48 13.15 -6.62
N LYS A 2 -6.75 12.96 -7.74
CA LYS A 2 -5.76 11.89 -7.83
C LYS A 2 -4.55 12.36 -7.02
N CYS A 3 -4.05 11.55 -6.08
CA CYS A 3 -2.82 11.84 -5.34
C CYS A 3 -1.64 11.82 -6.34
N GLN A 4 -1.47 12.91 -7.08
CA GLN A 4 -0.32 13.20 -7.91
C GLN A 4 0.67 13.96 -7.03
N GLU A 5 1.95 13.59 -7.14
CA GLU A 5 3.14 14.30 -6.67
C GLU A 5 3.92 13.67 -5.50
N PHE A 6 5.23 13.64 -5.72
CA PHE A 6 6.28 12.93 -5.01
C PHE A 6 6.72 13.68 -3.73
N ALA A 7 5.76 14.13 -2.92
CA ALA A 7 5.97 14.76 -1.62
C ALA A 7 5.16 14.01 -0.54
N PRO A 8 5.56 14.15 0.74
CA PRO A 8 5.89 13.02 1.61
C PRO A 8 4.86 11.88 1.53
N HIS A 9 5.36 10.66 1.34
CA HIS A 9 4.57 9.45 1.40
C HIS A 9 5.00 8.63 2.62
N LYS A 10 4.05 8.11 3.40
CA LYS A 10 4.32 7.17 4.50
C LYS A 10 4.24 5.75 3.96
N HIS A 11 4.96 4.81 4.58
CA HIS A 11 4.78 3.40 4.27
C HIS A 11 3.32 2.99 4.51
N ALA A 12 2.74 2.30 3.54
CA ALA A 12 1.45 1.66 3.73
C ALA A 12 1.63 0.50 4.71
N LEU A 13 0.74 0.41 5.70
CA LEU A 13 0.72 -0.72 6.63
C LEU A 13 -0.38 -1.72 6.27
N ALA A 14 -0.17 -2.95 6.70
CA ALA A 14 -1.07 -4.07 6.60
C ALA A 14 -1.17 -4.83 7.92
N CYS A 15 -2.29 -5.52 8.12
CA CYS A 15 -2.35 -6.56 9.14
C CYS A 15 -1.53 -7.77 8.67
N GLU A 16 -1.15 -8.64 9.61
CA GLU A 16 -0.33 -9.85 9.34
C GLU A 16 -0.85 -10.66 8.15
N ARG A 17 -2.17 -10.86 8.08
CA ARG A 17 -2.82 -11.64 7.01
C ARG A 17 -2.79 -10.98 5.64
N CYS A 18 -2.71 -9.64 5.60
CA CYS A 18 -2.68 -8.89 4.35
C CYS A 18 -1.25 -8.55 3.91
N SER A 19 -0.26 -8.60 4.81
CA SER A 19 1.15 -8.31 4.49
C SER A 19 1.85 -9.43 3.72
N ILE A 20 1.29 -10.65 3.72
CA ILE A 20 1.88 -11.83 3.04
C ILE A 20 1.62 -11.87 1.53
N ALA A 21 0.97 -10.85 0.96
CA ALA A 21 0.57 -10.83 -0.44
C ALA A 21 0.77 -9.45 -1.06
N CYS A 22 1.07 -9.44 -2.36
CA CYS A 22 1.25 -8.21 -3.13
C CYS A 22 -0.02 -7.38 -3.06
N VAL A 23 0.15 -6.09 -2.77
CA VAL A 23 -0.98 -5.18 -2.65
C VAL A 23 -1.80 -5.06 -3.94
N TYR A 24 -1.14 -5.10 -5.11
CA TYR A 24 -1.76 -4.93 -6.42
C TYR A 24 -2.34 -6.24 -7.00
N CYS A 25 -1.56 -7.32 -7.02
CA CYS A 25 -1.96 -8.57 -7.70
C CYS A 25 -2.31 -9.72 -6.76
N GLY A 26 -2.09 -9.59 -5.45
CA GLY A 26 -2.36 -10.66 -4.48
C GLY A 26 -1.36 -11.83 -4.49
N SER A 27 -0.35 -11.82 -5.37
CA SER A 27 0.70 -12.85 -5.37
C SER A 27 1.58 -12.76 -4.11
N PRO A 28 1.88 -13.89 -3.44
CA PRO A 28 2.79 -13.92 -2.30
C PRO A 28 4.27 -13.91 -2.70
N ASP A 29 4.59 -14.01 -4.00
CA ASP A 29 5.96 -14.15 -4.48
C ASP A 29 6.72 -12.82 -4.53
N SER A 30 8.00 -12.86 -4.17
CA SER A 30 8.97 -11.77 -4.37
C SER A 30 8.52 -10.40 -3.80
N LEU A 31 7.94 -10.40 -2.60
CA LEU A 31 7.49 -9.21 -1.87
C LEU A 31 8.66 -8.45 -1.24
N ASP A 32 9.29 -7.62 -2.04
CA ASP A 32 10.50 -6.91 -1.62
C ASP A 32 10.36 -5.38 -1.64
N HIS A 33 9.37 -4.85 -2.37
CA HIS A 33 9.28 -3.41 -2.62
C HIS A 33 8.21 -2.79 -1.75
N PRO A 34 8.54 -1.84 -0.87
CA PRO A 34 7.54 -1.17 -0.06
C PRO A 34 6.65 -0.29 -0.92
N VAL A 35 5.40 -0.17 -0.49
CA VAL A 35 4.41 0.74 -1.11
C VAL A 35 4.02 1.83 -0.14
N PHE A 36 3.51 2.93 -0.69
CA PHE A 36 3.28 4.13 0.08
C PHE A 36 1.84 4.65 -0.02
N ILE A 37 1.44 5.40 1.00
CA ILE A 37 0.20 6.15 1.05
C ILE A 37 0.50 7.65 0.96
N CYS A 38 -0.41 8.41 0.35
CA CYS A 38 -0.30 9.87 0.29
C CYS A 38 -0.74 10.54 1.61
N GLU A 39 -0.41 11.82 1.75
CA GLU A 39 -0.66 12.64 2.95
C GLU A 39 -2.11 12.60 3.46
N ASN A 40 -3.09 12.55 2.55
CA ASN A 40 -4.51 12.48 2.91
C ASN A 40 -4.84 11.24 3.75
N HIS A 41 -4.11 10.15 3.55
CA HIS A 41 -4.29 8.89 4.27
C HIS A 41 -3.31 8.73 5.44
N PHE A 42 -2.49 9.73 5.76
CA PHE A 42 -1.55 9.65 6.90
C PHE A 42 -2.25 9.44 8.23
N LYS A 43 -3.46 9.98 8.40
CA LYS A 43 -4.30 9.73 9.59
C LYS A 43 -4.69 8.26 9.73
N MET A 44 -4.53 7.47 8.68
CA MET A 44 -4.84 6.05 8.61
C MET A 44 -3.59 5.19 8.50
N SER A 45 -2.40 5.76 8.72
CA SER A 45 -1.14 5.02 8.58
C SER A 45 -1.04 3.83 9.53
N GLU A 46 -1.77 3.82 10.65
CA GLU A 46 -1.82 2.72 11.63
C GLU A 46 -2.88 1.65 11.29
N LYS A 47 -3.57 1.80 10.16
CA LYS A 47 -4.61 0.89 9.69
C LYS A 47 -4.16 0.18 8.41
N CYS A 48 -4.66 -1.03 8.23
CA CYS A 48 -4.37 -1.84 7.06
C CYS A 48 -4.97 -1.17 5.83
N CYS A 49 -4.14 -0.87 4.84
CA CYS A 49 -4.59 -0.21 3.60
C CYS A 49 -5.58 -1.04 2.75
N LYS A 50 -5.75 -2.34 3.06
CA LYS A 50 -6.75 -3.23 2.43
C LYS A 50 -8.04 -3.41 3.22
N CYS A 51 -7.97 -3.58 4.54
CA CYS A 51 -9.13 -3.98 5.35
C CYS A 51 -9.45 -3.05 6.53
N GLY A 52 -8.66 -2.00 6.76
CA GLY A 52 -8.93 -0.97 7.77
C GLY A 52 -8.70 -1.39 9.22
N ARG A 53 -8.37 -2.66 9.47
CA ARG A 53 -7.97 -3.16 10.80
C ARG A 53 -6.64 -2.56 11.25
N PRO A 54 -6.34 -2.55 12.57
CA PRO A 54 -5.02 -2.16 13.05
C PRO A 54 -3.89 -2.90 12.32
N ALA A 55 -2.85 -2.17 11.96
CA ALA A 55 -1.77 -2.66 11.13
C ALA A 55 -0.41 -2.23 11.68
N SER A 56 0.53 -3.18 11.67
CA SER A 56 1.90 -2.98 12.15
C SER A 56 2.94 -3.50 11.15
N PHE A 57 2.50 -4.23 10.11
CA PHE A 57 3.40 -4.80 9.12
C PHE A 57 3.46 -3.90 7.90
N GLN A 58 4.64 -3.74 7.32
CA GLN A 58 4.80 -2.96 6.09
C GLN A 58 4.20 -3.70 4.90
N MET A 59 3.34 -3.01 4.16
CA MET A 59 2.77 -3.54 2.92
C MET A 59 3.81 -3.43 1.80
N LYS A 60 3.85 -4.47 0.95
CA LYS A 60 4.80 -4.57 -0.16
C LYS A 60 4.11 -4.93 -1.47
N CYS A 61 4.77 -4.65 -2.58
CA CYS A 61 4.43 -5.18 -3.89
C CYS A 61 5.50 -6.15 -4.39
N CYS A 62 5.08 -7.06 -5.27
CA CYS A 62 6.00 -8.00 -5.89
C CYS A 62 6.85 -7.34 -6.98
N LYS A 63 8.01 -7.93 -7.28
CA LYS A 63 8.94 -7.44 -8.31
C LYS A 63 8.29 -7.26 -9.69
N PHE A 64 7.31 -8.10 -10.04
CA PHE A 64 6.57 -7.97 -11.29
C PHE A 64 5.73 -6.69 -11.31
N CYS A 65 4.89 -6.45 -10.30
CA CYS A 65 4.09 -5.23 -10.19
C CYS A 65 4.96 -3.98 -10.13
N LYS A 66 6.13 -4.06 -9.48
CA LYS A 66 7.12 -2.97 -9.50
C LYS A 66 7.65 -2.70 -10.91
N LYS A 67 7.98 -3.76 -11.67
CA LYS A 67 8.43 -3.63 -13.08
C LYS A 67 7.36 -3.01 -13.96
N MET A 68 6.10 -3.32 -13.70
CA MET A 68 4.93 -2.73 -14.37
C MET A 68 4.60 -1.32 -13.87
N GLN A 69 5.36 -0.78 -12.91
CA GLN A 69 5.19 0.56 -12.33
C GLN A 69 3.80 0.79 -11.70
N LEU A 70 3.11 -0.26 -11.24
CA LEU A 70 1.81 -0.12 -10.58
C LEU A 70 1.90 0.69 -9.27
N ASP A 71 3.08 0.72 -8.65
CA ASP A 71 3.35 1.57 -7.48
C ASP A 71 3.38 3.07 -7.79
N ARG A 72 3.45 3.45 -9.07
CA ARG A 72 3.42 4.84 -9.52
C ARG A 72 2.02 5.32 -9.89
N GLU A 73 1.02 4.42 -9.91
CA GLU A 73 -0.35 4.77 -10.28
C GLU A 73 -1.11 5.57 -9.20
N GLY A 74 -0.55 5.66 -7.99
CA GLY A 74 -1.05 6.53 -6.93
C GLY A 74 -1.00 5.90 -5.54
N CYS A 75 -1.71 6.54 -4.61
CA CYS A 75 -1.81 6.10 -3.22
C CYS A 75 -2.50 4.73 -3.11
N VAL A 76 -1.88 3.81 -2.35
CA VAL A 76 -2.32 2.41 -2.26
C VAL A 76 -3.45 2.16 -1.23
N TRP A 77 -4.32 3.14 -1.02
CA TRP A 77 -5.42 3.01 -0.08
C TRP A 77 -6.64 2.41 -0.78
N VAL A 78 -6.96 1.15 -0.49
CA VAL A 78 -8.00 0.38 -1.21
C VAL A 78 -9.40 0.59 -0.60
N LEU A 79 -9.47 1.20 0.59
CA LEU A 79 -10.75 1.55 1.21
C LEU A 79 -11.16 2.98 0.84
N ASP A 80 -12.00 3.10 -0.18
CA ASP A 80 -12.91 4.24 -0.27
C ASP A 80 -13.82 4.16 0.96
N ILE A 81 -13.50 4.96 1.98
CA ILE A 81 -14.41 5.16 3.11
C ILE A 81 -15.54 6.00 2.56
N LYS A 82 -16.61 5.32 2.13
CA LYS A 82 -17.91 5.94 1.88
C LYS A 82 -18.43 6.60 3.16
#